data_AF-A0A9D7DHY0-F1
#
_entry.id   AF-A0A9D7DHY0-F1
#
_cell.length_a   1.000
_cell.length_b   1.000
_cell.length_c   1.000
_cell.angle_alpha   90.00
_cell.angle_beta   90.00
_cell.angle_gamma   90.00
#
_symmetry.space_group_name_H-M   'P 1'
#
loop_
_entity.id
_entity.type
_entity.pdbx_description
1 polymer ?
#
loop_
_entity_poly.entity_id
_entity_poly.type
_entity_poly.pdbx_seq_one_letter_code
_entity_poly.pdbx_strand_id
1 'polypeptide(L)'
;MNPTAIRWLPRIAAILFTLFISLFAGDTGEGEARMMDLLMHLLPTLFCALIIVLAWQREWLGAVVFLALFVFYAWWAWDHLQWVLLIGSPMLLIAGLYGWAWVVRKRSVG
;
A
#
# COMPACT_ATOMS: atom_id res chain seq x y z
N MET A 1 5.06 -14.51 19.12
CA MET A 1 4.87 -13.06 18.85
C MET A 1 3.53 -12.62 19.41
N ASN A 2 3.44 -11.39 19.92
CA ASN A 2 2.21 -10.85 20.51
C ASN A 2 1.09 -10.81 19.44
N PRO A 3 -0.10 -11.40 19.68
CA PRO A 3 -1.22 -11.39 18.73
C PRO A 3 -1.59 -9.98 18.26
N THR A 4 -1.45 -9.00 19.15
CA THR A 4 -1.68 -7.58 18.86
C THR A 4 -0.70 -7.08 17.80
N ALA A 5 0.59 -7.44 17.91
CA ALA A 5 1.60 -7.01 16.94
C ALA A 5 1.32 -7.57 15.54
N ILE A 6 0.93 -8.84 15.43
CA ILE A 6 0.61 -9.48 14.14
C ILE A 6 -0.60 -8.81 13.46
N ARG A 7 -1.56 -8.34 14.27
CA ARG A 7 -2.69 -7.57 13.76
C ARG A 7 -2.26 -6.17 13.31
N TRP A 8 -1.56 -5.42 14.13
CA TRP A 8 -1.32 -3.99 13.87
C TRP A 8 -0.17 -3.71 12.91
N LEU A 9 0.87 -4.55 12.87
CA LEU A 9 2.05 -4.33 12.05
C LEU A 9 1.75 -4.10 10.54
N PRO A 10 0.97 -4.94 9.84
CA PRO A 10 0.63 -4.68 8.43
C PRO A 10 -0.12 -3.38 8.22
N ARG A 11 -0.99 -3.00 9.16
CA ARG A 11 -1.83 -1.80 9.07
C ARG A 11 -1.01 -0.54 9.27
N ILE A 12 -0.13 -0.53 10.28
CA ILE A 12 0.80 0.57 10.51
C ILE A 12 1.72 0.74 9.30
N ALA A 13 2.29 -0.36 8.77
CA ALA A 13 3.14 -0.30 7.58
C ALA A 13 2.40 0.27 6.36
N ALA A 14 1.16 -0.17 6.11
CA ALA A 14 0.35 0.35 5.02
C ALA A 14 -0.05 1.81 5.20
N ILE A 15 -0.36 2.26 6.42
CA ILE A 15 -0.62 3.67 6.74
C ILE A 15 0.63 4.51 6.46
N LEU A 16 1.80 4.09 6.94
CA LEU A 16 3.06 4.79 6.68
C LEU A 16 3.38 4.89 5.19
N PHE A 17 3.16 3.81 4.44
CA PHE A 17 3.30 3.82 2.98
C PHE A 17 2.29 4.78 2.32
N THR A 18 1.03 4.79 2.77
CA THR A 18 0.00 5.70 2.24
C THR A 18 0.37 7.17 2.49
N LEU A 19 0.89 7.47 3.68
CA LEU A 19 1.41 8.80 4.03
C LEU A 19 2.61 9.18 3.16
N PHE A 20 3.55 8.25 2.94
CA PHE A 20 4.66 8.46 2.02
C PHE A 20 4.16 8.78 0.60
N ILE A 21 3.22 8.00 0.05
CA ILE A 21 2.64 8.25 -1.27
C ILE A 21 1.89 9.60 -1.33
N SER A 22 1.28 10.03 -0.22
CA SER A 22 0.61 11.34 -0.18
C SER A 22 1.54 12.54 -0.36
N LEU A 23 2.85 12.38 -0.10
CA LEU A 23 3.82 13.45 -0.31
C LEU A 23 3.92 13.85 -1.80
N PHE A 24 3.70 12.90 -2.71
CA PHE A 24 3.70 13.16 -4.16
C PHE A 24 2.52 14.04 -4.60
N ALA A 25 1.45 14.14 -3.81
CA ALA A 25 0.35 15.07 -4.08
C ALA A 25 0.73 16.54 -3.91
N GLY A 26 1.88 16.84 -3.33
CA GLY A 26 2.42 18.20 -3.29
C GLY A 26 3.05 18.66 -4.60
N ASP A 27 3.38 17.74 -5.52
CA ASP A 27 4.03 18.04 -6.80
C ASP A 27 3.00 18.47 -7.85
N THR A 28 2.30 19.57 -7.56
CA THR A 28 1.28 20.13 -8.47
C THR A 28 1.86 21.29 -9.27
N GLY A 29 1.56 21.34 -10.56
CA GLY A 29 1.87 22.49 -11.40
C GLY A 29 1.18 23.79 -10.97
N GLU A 30 1.56 24.90 -11.61
CA GLU A 30 0.96 26.22 -11.39
C GLU A 30 -0.21 26.50 -12.35
N GLY A 31 -1.04 27.48 -12.01
CA GLY A 31 -2.13 27.97 -12.87
C GLY A 31 -3.44 27.20 -12.75
N GLU A 32 -4.29 27.33 -13.78
CA GLU A 32 -5.69 26.86 -13.77
C GLU A 32 -5.83 25.34 -13.62
N ALA A 33 -4.82 24.57 -14.05
CA ALA A 33 -4.83 23.11 -13.98
C ALA A 33 -4.44 22.55 -12.60
N ARG A 34 -3.94 23.39 -11.67
CA ARG A 34 -3.40 22.94 -10.37
C ARG A 34 -4.37 22.07 -9.57
N MET A 35 -5.66 22.42 -9.57
CA MET A 35 -6.68 21.64 -8.86
C MET A 35 -6.83 20.23 -9.45
N MET A 36 -6.85 20.12 -10.78
CA MET A 36 -6.96 18.83 -11.45
C MET A 36 -5.72 17.98 -11.17
N ASP A 37 -4.55 18.59 -11.23
CA ASP A 37 -3.27 17.93 -10.98
C ASP A 37 -3.18 17.38 -9.54
N LEU A 38 -3.59 18.19 -8.56
CA LEU A 38 -3.71 17.75 -7.16
C LEU A 38 -4.65 16.55 -7.02
N LEU A 39 -5.84 16.60 -7.64
CA LEU A 39 -6.82 15.52 -7.56
C LEU A 39 -6.27 14.23 -8.16
N MET A 40 -5.57 14.31 -9.29
CA MET A 40 -4.95 13.16 -9.94
C MET A 40 -3.85 12.55 -9.07
N HIS A 41 -3.04 13.38 -8.41
CA HIS A 41 -1.99 12.90 -7.50
C HIS A 41 -2.53 12.37 -6.15
N LEU A 42 -3.75 12.72 -5.76
CA LEU A 42 -4.41 12.15 -4.57
C LEU A 42 -5.01 10.76 -4.83
N LEU A 43 -5.29 10.39 -6.08
CA LEU A 43 -5.89 9.09 -6.41
C LEU A 43 -5.09 7.90 -5.85
N PRO A 44 -3.75 7.82 -6.00
CA PRO A 44 -2.95 6.75 -5.41
C PRO A 44 -3.09 6.65 -3.89
N THR A 45 -3.10 7.78 -3.19
CA THR A 45 -3.25 7.85 -1.73
C THR A 45 -4.63 7.37 -1.30
N LEU A 46 -5.69 7.89 -1.93
CA LEU A 46 -7.07 7.52 -1.63
C LEU A 46 -7.32 6.04 -1.90
N PHE A 47 -6.72 5.49 -2.97
CA PHE A 47 -6.80 4.08 -3.28
C PHE A 47 -6.13 3.21 -2.20
N CYS A 48 -4.92 3.57 -1.76
CA CYS A 48 -4.24 2.86 -0.67
C CYS A 48 -5.03 2.94 0.66
N ALA A 49 -5.59 4.11 0.99
CA ALA A 49 -6.43 4.28 2.17
C ALA A 49 -7.68 3.39 2.12
N LEU A 50 -8.34 3.30 0.96
CA LEU A 50 -9.48 2.42 0.76
C LEU A 50 -9.11 0.95 0.98
N ILE A 51 -7.96 0.51 0.45
CA ILE A 51 -7.48 -0.87 0.64
C ILE A 51 -7.27 -1.17 2.13
N ILE A 52 -6.67 -0.25 2.89
CA ILE A 52 -6.46 -0.42 4.34
C ILE A 52 -7.80 -0.62 5.06
N VAL A 53 -8.81 0.20 4.74
CA VAL A 53 -10.16 0.10 5.32
C VAL A 53 -10.80 -1.25 4.97
N LEU A 54 -10.74 -1.68 3.70
CA LEU A 54 -11.34 -2.94 3.27
C LEU A 54 -10.59 -4.17 3.83
N ALA A 55 -9.27 -4.07 3.96
CA ALA A 55 -8.42 -5.11 4.53
C ALA A 55 -8.47 -5.16 6.07
N TRP A 56 -9.17 -4.22 6.73
CA TRP A 56 -9.12 -4.06 8.19
C TRP A 56 -9.58 -5.30 8.97
N GLN A 57 -10.56 -6.04 8.43
CA GLN A 57 -11.00 -7.35 8.98
C GLN A 57 -10.72 -8.53 8.03
N ARG A 58 -10.16 -8.25 6.85
CA ARG A 58 -9.92 -9.21 5.77
C ARG A 58 -8.45 -9.11 5.33
N GLU A 59 -7.53 -9.63 6.13
CA GLU A 59 -6.09 -9.45 5.87
C GLU A 59 -5.65 -9.99 4.50
N TRP A 60 -6.29 -11.07 4.03
CA TRP A 60 -6.01 -11.64 2.70
C TRP A 60 -6.24 -10.62 1.57
N LEU A 61 -7.20 -9.71 1.72
CA LEU A 61 -7.48 -8.68 0.73
C LEU A 61 -6.29 -7.72 0.63
N GLY A 62 -5.74 -7.30 1.77
CA GLY A 62 -4.52 -6.49 1.81
C GLY A 62 -3.35 -7.21 1.15
N ALA A 63 -3.17 -8.49 1.45
CA ALA A 63 -2.09 -9.30 0.88
C ALA A 63 -2.16 -9.35 -0.65
N VAL A 64 -3.33 -9.69 -1.20
CA VAL A 64 -3.54 -9.82 -2.64
C VAL A 64 -3.42 -8.47 -3.35
N VAL A 65 -4.06 -7.43 -2.82
CA VAL A 65 -4.09 -6.14 -3.51
C VAL A 65 -2.73 -5.44 -3.49
N PHE A 66 -2.00 -5.44 -2.37
CA PHE A 66 -0.65 -4.86 -2.34
C PHE A 66 0.35 -5.67 -3.18
N LEU A 67 0.18 -7.00 -3.27
CA LEU A 67 0.99 -7.82 -4.18
C LEU A 67 0.69 -7.48 -5.65
N ALA A 68 -0.58 -7.35 -6.01
CA ALA A 68 -0.99 -6.96 -7.36
C ALA A 68 -0.46 -5.57 -7.72
N LEU A 69 -0.50 -4.62 -6.78
CA LEU A 69 0.09 -3.29 -6.94
C LEU A 69 1.61 -3.36 -7.16
N PHE A 70 2.33 -4.17 -6.38
CA PHE A 70 3.77 -4.39 -6.60
C PHE A 70 4.05 -4.94 -7.99
N VAL A 71 3.35 -6.00 -8.41
CA VAL A 71 3.55 -6.63 -9.73
C VAL A 71 3.25 -5.64 -10.85
N PHE A 72 2.13 -4.93 -10.77
CA PHE A 72 1.76 -3.92 -11.75
C PHE A 72 2.79 -2.80 -11.82
N TYR A 73 3.22 -2.25 -10.68
CA TYR A 73 4.20 -1.18 -10.63
C TYR A 73 5.57 -1.61 -11.14
N ALA A 74 6.04 -2.81 -10.75
CA ALA A 74 7.31 -3.37 -11.22
C ALA A 74 7.31 -3.64 -12.72
N TRP A 75 6.17 -4.05 -13.28
CA TRP A 75 6.01 -4.21 -14.72
C TRP A 75 5.98 -2.86 -15.45
N TRP A 76 5.26 -1.88 -14.91
CA TRP A 76 5.15 -0.55 -15.52
C TRP A 76 6.47 0.23 -15.47
N ALA A 77 7.21 0.15 -14.37
CA ALA A 77 8.49 0.83 -14.14
C ALA A 77 9.70 -0.10 -14.35
N TRP A 78 9.57 -1.14 -15.17
CA TRP A 78 10.60 -2.20 -15.34
C TRP A 78 11.96 -1.68 -15.81
N ASP A 79 11.99 -0.56 -16.52
CA ASP A 79 13.17 0.14 -17.01
C ASP A 79 13.84 1.04 -15.94
N HIS A 80 13.15 1.27 -14.81
CA HIS A 80 13.61 2.11 -13.70
C HIS A 80 13.77 1.28 -12.41
N LEU A 81 14.76 0.39 -12.38
CA LEU A 81 14.98 -0.54 -11.25
C LEU A 81 15.02 0.16 -9.88
N GLN A 82 15.65 1.33 -9.78
CA GLN A 82 15.68 2.12 -8.55
C GLN A 82 14.28 2.54 -8.04
N TRP A 83 13.33 2.82 -8.94
CA TRP A 83 11.96 3.16 -8.59
C TRP A 83 11.21 1.91 -8.12
N VAL A 84 11.39 0.79 -8.83
CA VAL A 84 10.83 -0.51 -8.42
C VAL A 84 11.32 -0.90 -7.04
N LEU A 85 12.59 -0.69 -6.72
CA LEU A 85 13.13 -0.96 -5.39
C LEU A 85 12.58 0.02 -4.35
N LEU A 86 12.53 1.32 -4.65
CA LEU A 86 12.11 2.34 -3.68
C LEU A 86 10.60 2.26 -3.35
N ILE A 87 9.74 2.12 -4.37
CA ILE A 87 8.28 2.14 -4.22
C ILE A 87 7.69 0.73 -4.16
N GLY A 88 8.25 -0.21 -4.93
CA GLY A 88 7.78 -1.59 -4.96
C GLY A 88 8.18 -2.40 -3.72
N SER A 89 9.34 -2.16 -3.10
CA SER A 89 9.74 -2.94 -1.92
C SER A 89 8.85 -2.72 -0.70
N PRO A 90 8.39 -1.49 -0.36
CA PRO A 90 7.38 -1.31 0.67
C PRO A 90 6.06 -2.03 0.35
N MET A 91 5.59 -1.98 -0.91
CA MET A 91 4.37 -2.69 -1.32
C MET A 91 4.50 -4.21 -1.11
N LEU A 92 5.62 -4.80 -1.53
CA LEU A 92 5.91 -6.22 -1.38
C LEU A 92 6.01 -6.61 0.10
N LEU A 93 6.68 -5.80 0.92
CA LEU A 93 6.77 -5.98 2.36
C LEU A 93 5.37 -5.97 3.00
N ILE A 94 4.54 -4.98 2.67
CA ILE A 94 3.17 -4.85 3.17
C ILE A 94 2.33 -6.07 2.77
N ALA A 95 2.44 -6.52 1.52
CA ALA A 95 1.76 -7.72 1.04
C ALA A 95 2.16 -8.95 1.87
N GLY A 96 3.45 -9.13 2.13
CA GLY A 96 3.97 -10.19 2.99
C GLY A 96 3.45 -10.13 4.42
N LEU A 97 3.41 -8.93 5.02
CA LEU A 97 2.90 -8.72 6.38
C LEU A 97 1.40 -9.04 6.47
N TYR A 98 0.58 -8.61 5.51
CA TYR A 98 -0.84 -8.96 5.46
C TYR A 98 -1.05 -10.46 5.25
N GLY A 99 -0.26 -11.08 4.37
CA GLY A 99 -0.32 -12.52 4.12
C GLY A 99 0.04 -13.33 5.36
N TRP A 100 1.09 -12.93 6.08
CA TRP A 100 1.48 -13.56 7.33
C TRP A 100 0.40 -13.40 8.41
N ALA A 101 -0.14 -12.19 8.59
CA ALA A 101 -1.22 -11.94 9.54
C ALA A 101 -2.47 -12.79 9.25
N TRP A 102 -2.80 -12.96 7.97
CA TRP A 102 -3.90 -13.83 7.54
C TRP A 102 -3.67 -15.30 7.87
N VAL A 103 -2.48 -15.84 7.57
CA VAL A 103 -2.14 -17.25 7.84
C VAL A 103 -2.20 -17.53 9.34
N VAL A 104 -1.63 -16.65 10.17
CA VAL A 104 -1.66 -16.81 11.63
C VAL A 104 -3.09 -16.80 12.16
N ARG A 105 -3.91 -15.83 11.73
CA ARG A 105 -5.31 -15.73 12.15
C ARG A 105 -6.13 -16.95 11.75
N LYS A 106 -5.93 -17.49 10.54
CA LYS A 106 -6.61 -18.71 10.09
C LYS A 106 -6.28 -19.90 10.98
N ARG A 107 -5.03 -20.05 11.39
CA ARG A 107 -4.58 -21.15 12.26
C ARG A 107 -5.10 -21.07 13.69
N SER A 108 -5.46 -19.88 14.17
CA SER A 108 -5.99 -19.70 15.53
C SER A 108 -7.51 -19.82 15.64
N VAL A 109 -8.22 -19.94 14.51
CA VAL A 109 -9.69 -20.12 14.46
C VAL A 109 -10.08 -21.53 14.00
N GLY A 110 -9.12 -22.29 13.44
CA GLY A 110 -9.31 -23.67 12.98
C GLY A 110 -8.79 -24.70 13.97
#